data_AF-A0A7Y5PYT1-F1
#
_entry.id   AF-A0A7Y5PYT1-F1
#
_cell.length_a   1.000
_cell.length_b   1.000
_cell.length_c   1.000
_cell.angle_alpha   90.00
_cell.angle_beta   90.00
_cell.angle_gamma   90.00
#
_symmetry.space_group_name_H-M   'P 1'
#
loop_
_entity.id
_entity.type
_entity.pdbx_description
1 polymer ?
#
loop_
_entity_poly.entity_id
_entity_poly.type
_entity_poly.pdbx_seq_one_letter_code
_entity_poly.pdbx_strand_id
1 'polypeptide(L)' 'MKTKVTNDTQRLYDLLLGARTADKVTLYFRDGRVLNGSLIFNPSKGTGRLINIDQEMSLDFSVDKLREVKF' A
#
# COMPACT_ATOMS: atom_id res chain seq x y z
N MET A 1 16.99 -5.27 22.44
CA MET A 1 16.31 -4.26 21.60
C MET A 1 15.17 -4.97 20.87
N LYS A 2 13.93 -4.90 21.36
CA LYS A 2 12.79 -5.60 20.74
C LYS A 2 12.18 -4.72 19.64
N THR A 3 11.93 -5.37 18.52
CA THR A 3 11.69 -4.87 17.18
C THR A 3 10.39 -4.08 17.09
N LYS A 4 10.47 -2.76 16.85
CA LYS A 4 9.32 -1.84 16.68
C LYS A 4 8.49 -2.13 15.40
N VAL A 5 9.00 -3.01 14.54
CA VAL A 5 8.50 -3.30 13.17
C VAL A 5 7.13 -3.99 13.16
N THR A 6 6.73 -4.71 14.20
CA THR A 6 5.48 -5.49 14.20
C THR A 6 4.21 -4.63 14.19
N ASN A 7 4.20 -3.48 14.88
CA ASN A 7 2.99 -2.65 14.99
C ASN A 7 2.72 -1.85 13.69
N ASP A 8 3.78 -1.28 13.11
CA ASP A 8 3.66 -0.45 11.91
C ASP A 8 3.24 -1.27 10.68
N THR A 9 3.76 -2.49 10.53
CA THR A 9 3.34 -3.38 9.44
C THR A 9 1.89 -3.82 9.61
N GLN A 10 1.46 -4.23 10.81
CA GLN A 10 0.06 -4.61 11.04
C GLN A 10 -0.89 -3.45 10.70
N ARG A 11 -0.55 -2.24 11.12
CA ARG A 11 -1.31 -1.03 10.78
C ARG A 11 -1.43 -0.83 9.26
N LEU A 12 -0.34 -1.02 8.51
CA LEU A 12 -0.38 -0.92 7.04
C LEU A 12 -1.29 -1.98 6.41
N TYR A 13 -1.30 -3.20 6.95
CA TYR A 13 -2.22 -4.25 6.51
C TYR A 13 -3.68 -3.86 6.72
N ASP A 14 -4.01 -3.36 7.91
CA ASP A 14 -5.38 -2.95 8.25
C ASP A 14 -5.86 -1.81 7.33
N LEU A 15 -4.98 -0.83 7.07
CA LEU A 15 -5.24 0.24 6.12
C LEU A 15 -5.46 -0.29 4.70
N LEU A 16 -4.59 -1.18 4.21
CA LEU A 16 -4.72 -1.76 2.86
C LEU A 16 -5.97 -2.63 2.71
N LEU A 17 -6.39 -3.32 3.78
CA LEU A 17 -7.64 -4.08 3.79
C LEU A 17 -8.85 -3.15 3.69
N GLY A 18 -8.87 -2.05 4.45
CA GLY A 18 -9.92 -1.03 4.38
C GLY A 18 -9.95 -0.29 3.04
N ALA A 19 -8.78 -0.07 2.44
CA ALA A 19 -8.63 0.66 1.18
C ALA A 19 -9.18 -0.08 -0.06
N ARG A 20 -9.50 -1.38 0.06
CA ARG A 20 -10.04 -2.20 -1.04
C ARG A 20 -11.40 -1.73 -1.55
N THR A 21 -12.15 -1.02 -0.72
CA THR A 21 -13.48 -0.48 -1.09
C THR A 21 -13.42 0.99 -1.44
N ALA A 22 -12.26 1.63 -1.38
CA ALA A 22 -12.09 3.03 -1.75
C ALA A 22 -11.92 3.17 -3.26
N ASP A 23 -12.47 4.23 -3.84
CA ASP A 23 -12.33 4.53 -5.27
C ASP A 23 -10.86 4.78 -5.64
N LYS A 24 -10.09 5.38 -4.73
CA LYS A 24 -8.70 5.76 -4.93
C LYS A 24 -7.91 5.68 -3.63
N VAL A 25 -6.67 5.20 -3.74
CA VAL A 25 -5.74 5.04 -2.63
C VAL A 25 -4.45 5.79 -2.99
N THR A 26 -3.81 6.41 -2.00
CA THR A 26 -2.47 6.97 -2.12
C THR A 26 -1.50 6.15 -1.29
N LEU A 27 -0.47 5.61 -1.95
CA LEU A 27 0.62 4.85 -1.35
C LEU A 27 1.86 5.74 -1.26
N TYR A 28 2.41 5.86 -0.05
CA TYR A 28 3.69 6.51 0.20
C TYR A 28 4.74 5.42 0.42
N PHE A 29 5.74 5.37 -0.46
CA PHE A 29 6.82 4.41 -0.40
C PHE A 29 7.99 4.93 0.45
N ARG A 30 8.76 4.00 1.02
CA ARG A 30 9.95 4.32 1.81
C ARG A 30 11.08 4.97 0.99
N ASP A 31 11.09 4.74 -0.32
CA ASP A 31 12.02 5.36 -1.27
C ASP A 31 11.62 6.79 -1.67
N GLY A 32 10.54 7.32 -1.10
CA GLY A 32 10.05 8.67 -1.36
C GLY A 32 9.01 8.78 -2.47
N ARG A 33 8.75 7.70 -3.22
CA ARG A 33 7.67 7.71 -4.23
C ARG A 33 6.31 7.87 -3.56
N VAL A 34 5.44 8.64 -4.20
CA VAL A 34 4.03 8.79 -3.82
C VAL A 34 3.19 8.50 -5.05
N LEU A 35 2.34 7.49 -4.99
CA LEU A 35 1.53 7.05 -6.12
C LEU A 35 0.08 6.94 -5.68
N ASN A 36 -0.82 7.33 -6.57
CA ASN A 36 -2.26 7.23 -6.35
C ASN A 36 -2.92 6.35 -7.43
N GLY A 37 -4.01 5.67 -7.08
CA GLY A 37 -4.71 4.78 -8.01
C GLY A 37 -5.68 3.82 -7.33
N SER A 38 -6.28 2.94 -8.12
CA SER A 38 -7.11 1.84 -7.63
C SER A 38 -6.23 0.71 -7.08
N LEU A 39 -6.69 0.07 -6.01
CA LEU A 39 -5.91 -0.89 -5.24
C LEU A 39 -6.38 -2.34 -5.45
N ILE A 40 -5.44 -3.22 -5.76
CA ILE A 40 -5.57 -4.67 -5.58
C ILE A 40 -4.61 -5.08 -4.46
N PHE A 41 -5.10 -5.77 -3.43
CA PHE A 41 -4.26 -6.19 -2.31
C PHE A 41 -4.45 -7.67 -1.99
N ASN A 42 -3.32 -8.39 -1.88
CA ASN A 42 -3.26 -9.79 -1.45
C ASN A 42 -2.67 -9.86 -0.02
N PRO A 43 -3.51 -9.98 1.02
CA PRO A 43 -3.03 -10.03 2.40
C PRO A 43 -2.19 -11.28 2.69
N SER A 44 -2.47 -12.42 2.03
CA SER A 44 -1.69 -13.65 2.28
C SER A 44 -0.22 -13.53 1.89
N LYS A 45 0.10 -12.66 0.93
CA LYS A 45 1.46 -12.45 0.43
C LYS A 45 2.08 -11.12 0.85
N GLY A 46 1.29 -10.20 1.42
CA GLY A 46 1.77 -8.85 1.73
C GLY A 46 2.15 -8.06 0.48
N THR A 47 1.49 -8.35 -0.65
CA THR A 47 1.75 -7.70 -1.93
C THR A 47 0.46 -7.18 -2.55
N GLY A 48 0.58 -6.27 -3.51
CA GLY A 48 -0.55 -5.75 -4.24
C GLY A 48 -0.14 -5.04 -5.52
N ARG A 49 -1.13 -4.48 -6.20
CA ARG A 49 -0.96 -3.67 -7.40
C ARG A 49 -1.72 -2.36 -7.23
N LEU A 50 -1.07 -1.25 -7.55
CA LEU A 50 -1.70 0.05 -7.70
C LEU A 50 -1.86 0.34 -9.19
N ILE A 51 -3.06 0.73 -9.61
CA ILE A 51 -3.39 1.02 -11.01
C ILE A 51 -3.79 2.48 -11.11
N ASN A 52 -3.04 3.26 -11.89
CA ASN A 52 -3.35 4.64 -12.21
C ASN A 52 -3.72 4.74 -13.70
N ILE A 53 -5.02 4.82 -13.98
CA ILE A 53 -5.53 4.88 -15.36
C ILE A 53 -5.19 6.21 -16.05
N ASP A 54 -5.15 7.31 -15.30
CA ASP A 54 -4.87 8.65 -15.84
C ASP A 54 -3.43 8.74 -16.38
N GLN A 55 -2.52 7.98 -15.76
CA GLN A 55 -1.11 7.90 -16.14
C GLN A 55 -0.77 6.64 -16.94
N GLU A 56 -1.77 5.83 -17.32
CA GLU A 56 -1.62 4.53 -18.00
C GLU A 56 -0.55 3.63 -17.35
N MET A 57 -0.52 3.62 -16.01
CA MET A 57 0.51 2.95 -15.23
C MET A 57 -0.10 1.91 -14.29
N SER A 58 0.64 0.83 -14.09
CA SER A 58 0.44 -0.02 -12.92
C SER A 58 1.77 -0.37 -12.26
N LEU A 59 1.74 -0.52 -10.94
CA LEU A 59 2.92 -0.88 -10.16
C LEU A 59 2.56 -1.97 -9.14
N ASP A 60 3.32 -3.06 -9.19
CA ASP A 60 3.32 -4.06 -8.12
C ASP A 60 4.12 -3.55 -6.91
N PHE A 61 3.56 -3.72 -5.72
CA PHE A 61 4.18 -3.30 -4.46
C PHE A 61 4.20 -4.44 -3.43
N SER A 62 5.06 -4.26 -2.43
CA SER A 62 5.12 -5.10 -1.23
C SER A 62 5.00 -4.20 0.00
N VAL A 63 4.32 -4.67 1.05
CA VAL A 63 3.98 -3.86 2.24
C VAL A 63 5.23 -3.35 2.96
N ASP A 64 6.33 -4.12 2.94
CA ASP A 64 7.62 -3.73 3.51
C ASP A 64 8.23 -2.47 2.86
N LYS A 65 7.86 -2.18 1.61
CA LYS A 65 8.29 -0.97 0.88
C LYS A 65 7.40 0.24 1.15
N LEU A 66 6.27 0.06 1.83
CA LEU A 66 5.37 1.15 2.18
C LEU A 66 5.77 1.81 3.49
N ARG A 67 5.51 3.12 3.53
CA ARG A 67 5.62 3.97 4.71
C ARG A 67 4.24 4.32 5.25
N GLU A 68 3.30 4.62 4.36
CA GLU A 68 1.97 5.13 4.72
C GLU A 68 0.95 4.84 3.61
N VAL A 69 -0.33 4.73 3.99
CA VAL A 69 -1.48 4.50 3.10
C VAL A 69 -2.58 5.50 3.49
N LYS A 70 -3.19 6.15 2.50
CA LYS A 70 -4.35 7.06 2.67
C LYS A 70 -5.43 6.75 1.63
N PHE A 71 -6.70 6.79 2.02
CA PHE A 71 -7.87 6.52 1.19
C PHE A 71 -9.13 7.09 1.83
#